data_AF-A0A1M7JP48-F1
#
_entry.id   AF-A0A1M7JP48-F1
#
_cell.length_a   1.000
_cell.length_b   1.000
_cell.length_c   1.000
_cell.angle_alpha   90.00
_cell.angle_beta   90.00
_cell.angle_gamma   90.00
#
_symmetry.space_group_name_H-M   'P 1'
#
loop_
_entity.id
_entity.type
_entity.pdbx_description
1 polymer ?
#
loop_
_entity_poly.entity_id
_entity_poly.type
_entity_poly.pdbx_seq_one_letter_code
_entity_poly.pdbx_strand_id
1 'polypeptide(L)'
;MAIEILTKEDLNQFHKSLLEDIKEILKGKNQQAKKWLKSTEVRKLFNISPGTLQNLRINGTLTYTKIGGIMYYDNDTIDKLLNGNKIHAQPTLFK
;
A
#
# COMPACT_ATOMS: atom_id res chain seq x y z
N MET A 1 -6.04 -51.31 -14.49
CA MET A 1 -6.27 -50.14 -13.62
C MET A 1 -5.16 -50.15 -12.59
N ALA A 2 -4.17 -49.27 -12.73
CA ALA A 2 -3.11 -49.13 -11.73
C ALA A 2 -3.68 -48.36 -10.55
N ILE A 3 -3.61 -48.94 -9.35
CA ILE A 3 -4.07 -48.30 -8.12
C ILE A 3 -2.86 -47.55 -7.58
N GLU A 4 -2.84 -46.24 -7.76
CA GLU A 4 -1.87 -45.37 -7.09
C GLU A 4 -2.25 -45.26 -5.62
N ILE A 5 -1.44 -45.85 -4.75
CA ILE A 5 -1.68 -45.84 -3.32
C ILE A 5 -0.97 -44.61 -2.75
N LEU A 6 -1.77 -43.62 -2.34
CA LEU A 6 -1.26 -42.43 -1.68
C LEU A 6 -0.73 -42.79 -0.29
N THR A 7 0.53 -42.47 -0.01
CA THR A 7 1.13 -42.73 1.30
C THR A 7 0.90 -41.56 2.26
N LYS A 8 1.04 -41.80 3.57
CA LYS A 8 1.00 -40.74 4.59
C LYS A 8 2.13 -39.72 4.40
N GLU A 9 3.26 -40.18 3.85
CA GLU A 9 4.43 -39.33 3.60
C GLU A 9 4.14 -38.32 2.48
N ASP A 10 3.46 -38.75 1.41
CA ASP A 10 3.04 -37.87 0.30
C ASP A 10 2.10 -36.77 0.80
N LEU A 11 1.17 -37.12 1.71
CA LEU A 11 0.25 -36.17 2.34
C LEU A 11 0.99 -35.14 3.22
N ASN A 12 2.00 -35.59 3.97
CA ASN A 12 2.84 -34.71 4.77
C ASN A 12 3.71 -33.79 3.91
N GLN A 13 4.24 -34.30 2.80
CA GLN A 13 5.04 -33.52 1.86
C GLN A 13 4.18 -32.47 1.16
N PHE A 14 2.96 -32.83 0.74
CA PHE A 14 1.99 -31.90 0.20
C PHE A 14 1.61 -30.81 1.21
N HIS A 15 1.32 -31.18 2.47
CA HIS A 15 0.99 -30.23 3.53
C HIS A 15 2.12 -29.22 3.79
N LYS A 16 3.38 -29.68 3.80
CA LYS A 16 4.54 -28.79 3.94
C LYS A 16 4.69 -27.83 2.76
N SER A 17 4.60 -28.35 1.53
CA SER A 17 4.66 -27.54 0.30
C SER A 17 3.57 -26.48 0.29
N LEU A 18 2.34 -26.87 0.59
CA LEU A 18 1.19 -25.97 0.63
C LEU A 18 1.38 -24.86 1.66
N LEU A 19 1.92 -25.18 2.84
CA LEU A 19 2.21 -24.19 3.87
C LEU A 19 3.34 -23.24 3.48
N GLU A 20 4.35 -23.70 2.73
CA GLU A 20 5.40 -22.83 2.19
C GLU A 20 4.83 -21.88 1.13
N ASP A 21 4.03 -22.38 0.19
CA ASP A 21 3.39 -21.57 -0.84
C ASP A 21 2.49 -20.49 -0.22
N ILE A 22 1.69 -20.86 0.79
CA ILE A 22 0.84 -19.91 1.53
C ILE A 22 1.71 -18.85 2.23
N LYS A 23 2.83 -19.24 2.86
CA LYS A 23 3.76 -18.29 3.49
C LYS A 23 4.39 -17.34 2.47
N GLU A 24 4.73 -17.81 1.28
CA GLU A 24 5.25 -16.95 0.22
C GLU A 24 4.21 -15.97 -0.31
N ILE A 25 2.97 -16.43 -0.52
CA ILE A 25 1.84 -15.57 -0.91
C ILE A 25 1.60 -14.49 0.15
N LEU A 26 1.65 -14.85 1.45
CA LEU A 26 1.48 -13.91 2.56
C LEU A 26 2.66 -12.93 2.70
N LYS A 27 3.88 -13.34 2.35
CA LYS A 27 5.05 -12.45 2.30
C LYS A 27 4.95 -11.44 1.14
N GLY A 28 4.27 -11.80 0.05
CA GLY A 28 4.25 -11.07 -1.23
C GLY A 28 3.66 -9.65 -1.24
N LYS A 29 3.10 -9.12 -0.14
CA LYS A 29 2.54 -7.74 -0.12
C LYS A 29 2.80 -6.94 1.16
N ASN A 30 3.78 -7.35 1.97
CA ASN A 30 4.23 -6.56 3.11
C ASN A 30 5.60 -5.92 2.82
N GLN A 31 5.74 -5.24 1.68
CA GLN A 31 6.49 -3.99 1.74
C GLN A 31 5.68 -3.10 2.66
N GLN A 32 5.91 -3.20 3.98
CA GLN A 32 5.27 -2.34 4.97
C GLN A 32 5.44 -0.93 4.43
N ALA A 33 4.35 -0.35 3.92
CA ALA A 33 4.36 0.99 3.40
C ALA A 33 4.95 1.84 4.54
N LYS A 34 6.09 2.46 4.25
CA LYS A 34 6.88 3.12 5.27
C LYS A 34 5.97 4.11 6.00
N LYS A 35 5.70 3.85 7.28
CA LYS A 35 4.68 4.58 8.06
C LYS A 35 4.85 6.10 7.95
N TRP A 36 6.10 6.55 7.91
CA TRP A 36 6.45 7.96 7.78
C TRP A 36 7.19 8.24 6.47
N LEU A 37 6.59 9.10 5.65
CA LEU A 37 7.14 9.57 4.39
C LEU A 37 7.79 10.95 4.60
N LYS A 38 8.91 11.22 3.93
CA LYS A 38 9.51 12.56 3.86
C LYS A 38 8.92 13.36 2.69
N SER A 39 9.10 14.68 2.68
CA SER A 39 8.66 15.55 1.58
C SER A 39 9.14 15.12 0.18
N THR A 40 10.30 14.46 0.08
CA THR A 40 10.80 13.89 -1.19
C THR A 40 9.96 12.70 -1.64
N GLU A 41 9.58 11.83 -0.72
CA GLU A 41 8.80 10.61 -0.97
C GLU A 41 7.35 10.99 -1.33
N VAL A 42 6.74 11.92 -0.59
CA VAL A 42 5.39 12.42 -0.88
C VAL A 42 5.30 13.09 -2.25
N ARG A 43 6.31 13.88 -2.63
CA ARG A 43 6.37 14.47 -3.98
C ARG A 43 6.43 13.41 -5.08
N LYS A 44 7.19 12.34 -4.87
CA LYS A 44 7.26 11.21 -5.80
C LYS A 44 5.94 10.44 -5.86
N LEU A 45 5.30 10.23 -4.70
CA LEU A 45 4.03 9.52 -4.59
C LEU A 45 2.91 10.22 -5.38
N PHE A 46 2.78 11.53 -5.21
CA PHE A 46 1.75 12.32 -5.89
C PHE A 46 2.19 12.89 -7.24
N ASN A 47 3.46 12.73 -7.60
CA ASN A 47 4.08 13.35 -8.76
C ASN A 47 3.86 14.89 -8.81
N ILE A 48 4.12 15.58 -7.70
CA ILE A 48 3.87 17.02 -7.54
C ILE A 48 5.14 17.84 -7.32
N SER A 49 5.05 19.12 -7.68
CA SER A 49 6.12 20.10 -7.45
C SER A 49 6.30 20.44 -5.96
N PRO A 50 7.47 20.98 -5.55
CA PRO A 50 7.67 21.50 -4.20
C PRO A 50 6.67 22.60 -3.81
N GLY A 51 6.31 23.48 -4.74
CA GLY A 51 5.33 24.55 -4.51
C GLY A 51 3.92 24.00 -4.27
N THR A 52 3.52 22.96 -5.01
CA THR A 52 2.25 22.27 -4.78
C THR A 52 2.21 21.63 -3.38
N LEU A 53 3.27 20.91 -2.99
CA LEU A 53 3.34 20.32 -1.64
C LEU A 53 3.38 21.38 -0.54
N GLN A 54 3.95 22.56 -0.81
CA GLN A 54 3.89 23.69 0.11
C GLN A 54 2.46 24.22 0.24
N ASN A 55 1.76 24.43 -0.88
CA ASN A 55 0.38 24.89 -0.87
C ASN A 55 -0.54 23.93 -0.11
N LEU A 56 -0.40 22.61 -0.33
CA LEU A 56 -1.14 21.58 0.39
C LEU A 56 -0.89 21.58 1.91
N ARG A 57 0.26 22.08 2.36
CA ARG A 57 0.54 22.24 3.80
C ARG A 57 -0.02 23.55 4.34
N ILE A 58 0.13 24.64 3.59
CA ILE A 58 -0.33 25.98 4.00
C ILE A 58 -1.85 26.01 4.11
N ASN A 59 -2.56 25.40 3.15
CA ASN A 59 -4.02 25.36 3.14
C ASN A 59 -4.60 24.28 4.08
N GLY A 60 -3.76 23.53 4.79
CA GLY A 60 -4.17 22.49 5.73
C GLY A 60 -4.73 21.22 5.09
N THR A 61 -4.69 21.06 3.76
CA THR A 61 -5.15 19.83 3.09
C THR A 61 -4.33 18.63 3.53
N LEU A 62 -3.00 18.77 3.60
CA LEU A 62 -2.07 17.71 3.98
C LEU A 62 -1.37 18.05 5.30
N THR A 63 -1.70 17.31 6.35
CA THR A 63 -1.07 17.42 7.67
C THR A 63 0.36 16.86 7.66
N TYR A 64 1.24 17.46 8.45
CA TYR A 64 2.64 17.06 8.54
C TYR A 64 3.17 17.24 9.97
N THR A 65 4.22 16.48 10.31
CA THR A 65 4.96 16.61 11.57
C THR A 65 6.36 17.10 11.28
N LYS A 66 6.80 18.16 11.97
CA LYS A 66 8.16 18.73 11.81
C LYS A 66 9.05 18.28 12.97
N ILE A 67 10.15 17.60 12.67
CA ILE A 67 11.15 17.19 13.66
C ILE A 67 12.54 17.53 13.10
N GLY A 68 13.31 18.36 13.82
CA GLY A 68 14.67 18.73 13.42
C GLY A 68 14.77 19.40 12.04
N GLY A 69 13.74 20.15 11.63
CA GLY A 69 13.68 20.78 10.31
C GLY A 69 13.21 19.87 9.17
N ILE A 70 13.08 18.57 9.41
CA ILE A 70 12.56 17.60 8.44
C ILE A 70 11.05 17.46 8.64
N MET A 71 10.31 17.41 7.52
CA MET A 71 8.87 17.21 7.50
C MET A 71 8.54 15.75 7.21
N TYR A 72 7.69 15.18 8.05
CA TYR A 72 7.21 13.82 7.97
C TYR A 72 5.69 13.80 7.75
N TYR A 73 5.24 12.81 7.01
CA TYR A 73 3.82 12.61 6.68
C TYR A 73 3.47 11.17 7.01
N ASP A 74 2.36 10.98 7.71
CA ASP A 74 1.82 9.66 8.00
C ASP A 74 1.17 9.09 6.73
N ASN A 75 1.57 7.88 6.34
CA ASN A 75 1.00 7.19 5.20
C ASN A 75 -0.51 6.91 5.40
N ASP A 76 -0.93 6.56 6.61
CA ASP A 76 -2.34 6.28 6.91
C ASP A 76 -3.21 7.54 6.75
N THR A 77 -2.65 8.70 7.10
CA THR A 77 -3.36 9.98 6.96
C THR A 77 -3.46 10.41 5.51
N ILE A 78 -2.42 10.17 4.72
CA ILE A 78 -2.44 10.36 3.26
C ILE A 78 -3.53 9.51 2.62
N ASP A 79 -3.61 8.22 2.97
CA ASP A 79 -4.62 7.33 2.40
C ASP A 79 -6.04 7.75 2.79
N LYS A 80 -6.26 8.16 4.04
CA LYS A 80 -7.56 8.72 4.48
C LYS A 80 -7.94 9.96 3.70
N LEU A 81 -6.99 10.87 3.48
CA LEU A 81 -7.20 12.09 2.69
C LEU A 81 -7.60 11.75 1.26
N LEU A 82 -6.89 10.83 0.61
CA LEU A 82 -7.19 10.43 -0.77
C LEU A 82 -8.57 9.80 -0.89
N ASN A 83 -8.89 8.89 0.04
CA ASN A 83 -10.19 8.25 0.06
C ASN A 83 -11.33 9.24 0.35
N GLY A 84 -11.11 10.22 1.22
CA GLY A 84 -12.09 11.27 1.52
C GLY A 84 -12.32 12.26 0.38
N ASN A 85 -11.33 12.47 -0.50
CA ASN A 85 -11.44 13.36 -1.66
C ASN A 85 -11.84 12.65 -2.96
N LYS A 86 -12.23 11.36 -2.91
CA LYS A 86 -12.72 10.63 -4.08
C LYS A 86 -14.03 11.27 -4.56
N ILE A 87 -14.01 11.81 -5.77
CA ILE A 87 -15.21 12.26 -6.46
C ILE A 87 -15.75 11.07 -7.24
N HIS A 88 -16.98 10.63 -6.92
CA HIS A 88 -17.67 9.66 -7.74
C HIS A 88 -18.08 10.33 -9.06
N ALA A 89 -17.30 10.09 -10.11
CA ALA A 89 -17.70 10.49 -11.45
C ALA A 89 -19.00 9.75 -11.79
N GLN A 90 -20.09 10.50 -11.98
CA GLN A 90 -21.26 9.90 -12.58
C GLN A 90 -20.94 9.61 -14.05
N PRO A 91 -21.15 8.39 -14.54
CA PRO A 91 -20.99 8.11 -15.95
C PRO A 91 -22.00 8.99 -16.68
N THR A 92 -21.53 10.04 -17.36
CA THR A 92 -22.36 10.78 -18.30
C THR A 92 -22.62 9.83 -19.46
N LEU A 93 -23.73 9.11 -19.38
CA LEU A 93 -24.36 8.55 -20.57
C LEU A 93 -24.59 9.75 -21.51
N PHE A 94 -24.03 9.64 -22.71
CA PHE A 94 -24.19 10.55 -23.86
C PHE A 94 -23.23 11.74 -23.94
N LYS A 95 -22.39 11.69 -24.97
CA LYS A 95 -22.11 12.82 -25.85
C LYS A 95 -22.33 12.37 -27.29
#